data_AF-A0AAN4MZN1-F1
#
_entry.id   AF-A0AAN4MZN1-F1
#
_cell.length_a   1.000
_cell.length_b   1.000
_cell.length_c   1.000
_cell.angle_alpha   90.00
_cell.angle_beta   90.00
_cell.angle_gamma   90.00
#
_symmetry.space_group_name_H-M   'P 1'
#
loop_
_entity.id
_entity.type
_entity.pdbx_description
1 polymer ?
#
loop_
_entity_poly.entity_id
_entity_poly.type
_entity_poly.pdbx_seq_one_letter_code
_entity_poly.pdbx_strand_id
1 'polypeptide(L)' 'MAKVINRDVPIAEENTTLTGQPATNMYDDWSEEMEDRADNVYDDTKKKSAGNKKSKEKKLKEIDEVVKEDLE' A
#
# COMPACT_ATOMS: atom_id res chain seq x y z
N MET A 1 24.64 -27.52 22.50
CA MET A 1 24.02 -28.53 21.60
C MET A 1 22.52 -28.42 21.79
N ALA A 2 21.76 -28.12 20.72
CA ALA A 2 20.31 -27.91 20.83
C ALA A 2 19.58 -29.24 21.10
N LYS A 3 18.58 -29.21 22.01
CA LYS A 3 17.76 -30.37 22.37
C LYS A 3 16.90 -30.77 21.16
N VAL A 4 17.23 -31.89 20.53
CA VAL A 4 16.44 -32.47 19.43
C VAL A 4 15.12 -32.97 20.03
N ILE A 5 14.01 -32.45 19.53
CA ILE A 5 12.66 -32.87 19.95
C ILE A 5 12.22 -33.97 18.98
N ASN A 6 12.04 -35.19 19.49
CA ASN A 6 11.53 -36.32 18.71
C ASN A 6 10.08 -36.03 18.29
N ARG A 7 9.81 -36.02 16.99
CA ARG A 7 8.49 -35.81 16.38
C ARG A 7 7.81 -37.14 16.00
N ASP A 8 8.24 -38.26 16.58
CA ASP A 8 7.68 -39.59 16.31
C ASP A 8 6.34 -39.85 17.04
N VAL A 9 5.64 -38.78 17.43
CA VAL A 9 4.27 -38.88 17.91
C VAL A 9 3.37 -38.60 16.71
N PRO A 10 2.53 -39.56 16.27
CA PRO A 10 1.57 -39.28 15.22
C PRO A 10 0.69 -38.12 15.66
N ILE A 11 0.60 -37.08 14.82
CA ILE A 11 -0.27 -35.94 15.05
C ILE A 11 -1.69 -36.51 15.07
N ALA A 12 -2.40 -36.30 16.19
CA ALA A 12 -3.77 -36.77 16.31
C ALA A 12 -4.57 -36.24 15.11
N GLU A 13 -5.25 -37.15 14.40
CA GLU A 13 -6.09 -36.80 13.26
C GLU A 13 -7.11 -35.75 13.69
N GLU A 14 -7.10 -34.61 13.00
CA GLU A 14 -8.07 -33.54 13.21
C GLU A 14 -9.45 -34.06 12.79
N ASN A 15 -10.39 -34.14 13.75
CA ASN A 15 -11.78 -34.50 13.47
C ASN A 15 -12.49 -33.35 12.71
N THR A 16 -12.15 -33.15 11.44
CA THR A 16 -12.96 -32.33 10.55
C THR A 16 -14.17 -33.14 10.11
N THR A 17 -15.17 -33.25 10.98
CA THR A 17 -16.53 -33.52 10.51
C THR A 17 -16.91 -32.36 9.59
N LEU A 18 -16.67 -32.53 8.29
CA LEU A 18 -17.25 -31.71 7.25
C LEU A 18 -18.75 -31.93 7.33
N THR A 19 -19.43 -31.21 8.22
CA THR A 19 -20.87 -31.04 8.13
C THR A 19 -21.09 -30.54 6.71
N GLY A 20 -21.86 -31.27 5.90
CA GLY A 20 -21.95 -31.08 4.44
C GLY A 20 -22.54 -29.74 3.98
N GLN A 21 -22.49 -28.71 4.83
CA GLN A 21 -22.70 -27.33 4.47
C GLN A 21 -21.48 -26.85 3.66
N PRO A 22 -21.68 -26.26 2.48
CA PRO A 22 -20.60 -25.63 1.75
C PRO A 22 -19.97 -24.52 2.60
N ALA A 23 -18.65 -24.37 2.53
CA ALA A 23 -17.95 -23.28 3.18
C ALA A 23 -18.49 -21.94 2.66
N THR A 24 -18.96 -21.08 3.55
CA THR A 24 -19.44 -19.73 3.20
C THR A 24 -18.26 -18.78 3.05
N ASN A 25 -18.21 -18.01 1.96
CA ASN A 25 -17.24 -16.93 1.78
C ASN A 25 -17.60 -15.75 2.69
N MET A 26 -16.84 -15.55 3.77
CA MET A 26 -17.04 -14.44 4.72
C MET A 26 -16.35 -13.15 4.26
N TYR A 27 -15.64 -13.16 3.12
CA TYR A 27 -14.91 -12.01 2.59
C TYR A 27 -15.72 -11.17 1.59
N ASP A 28 -16.88 -11.65 1.12
CA ASP A 28 -17.73 -10.89 0.19
C ASP A 28 -18.26 -9.59 0.82
N ASP A 29 -18.51 -9.59 2.13
CA ASP A 29 -18.97 -8.40 2.86
C ASP A 29 -17.84 -7.38 3.17
N TRP A 30 -16.58 -7.71 2.83
CA TRP A 30 -15.42 -6.88 3.19
C TRP A 30 -14.92 -5.96 2.07
N SER A 31 -15.52 -5.98 0.87
CA SER A 31 -14.93 -5.30 -0.28
C SER A 31 -15.38 -3.85 -0.51
N GLU A 32 -16.54 -3.42 -0.01
CA GLU A 32 -17.10 -2.11 -0.40
C GLU A 32 -17.03 -1.05 0.72
N GLU A 33 -17.20 -1.42 2.00
CA GLU A 33 -17.26 -0.44 3.11
C GLU A 33 -15.88 0.11 3.56
N MET A 34 -14.77 -0.51 3.15
CA MET A 34 -13.42 -0.04 3.50
C MET A 34 -12.85 0.99 2.52
N GLU A 35 -13.42 1.13 1.32
CA GLU A 35 -12.94 2.09 0.31
C GLU A 35 -13.30 3.54 0.70
N ASP A 36 -14.45 3.74 1.35
CA ASP A 36 -14.94 5.06 1.79
C ASP A 36 -14.18 5.66 2.99
N ARG A 37 -13.38 4.85 3.71
CA ARG A 37 -12.60 5.32 4.87
C ARG A 37 -11.18 5.77 4.52
N ALA A 38 -10.75 5.58 3.28
CA ALA A 38 -9.50 6.14 2.80
C ALA A 38 -9.69 7.65 2.55
N ASP A 39 -9.45 8.45 3.58
CA ASP A 39 -9.26 9.90 3.39
C ASP A 39 -8.07 10.07 2.43
N ASN A 40 -8.38 10.33 1.15
CA ASN A 40 -7.40 10.37 0.06
C ASN A 40 -6.53 11.63 0.19
N VAL A 41 -5.55 11.61 1.09
CA VAL A 41 -4.55 12.68 1.30
C VAL A 41 -3.87 13.07 -0.02
N TYR A 42 -3.80 12.14 -0.98
CA TYR A 42 -3.19 12.36 -2.29
C TYR A 42 -3.90 13.46 -3.11
N ASP A 43 -5.23 13.56 -3.07
CA ASP A 43 -5.98 14.57 -3.85
C ASP A 43 -5.76 15.99 -3.32
N ASP A 44 -5.55 16.13 -2.01
CA ASP A 44 -5.27 17.41 -1.37
C ASP A 44 -3.87 17.96 -1.73
N THR A 45 -2.91 17.08 -2.02
CA THR A 45 -1.58 17.49 -2.52
C THR A 45 -1.62 18.01 -3.95
N LYS A 46 -2.48 17.46 -4.81
CA LYS A 46 -2.70 17.94 -6.18
C LYS A 46 -3.27 19.36 -6.20
N LYS A 47 -4.25 19.67 -5.35
CA LYS A 47 -4.81 21.02 -5.19
C LYS A 47 -3.77 22.03 -4.71
N LYS A 48 -2.91 21.68 -3.75
CA LYS A 48 -1.81 22.56 -3.31
C LYS A 48 -0.72 22.76 -4.37
N SER A 49 -0.50 21.77 -5.24
CA SER A 49 0.52 21.86 -6.30
C SER A 49 0.17 22.83 -7.45
N ALA A 50 -1.13 23.06 -7.67
CA ALA A 50 -1.66 23.92 -8.73
C ALA A 50 -1.53 25.42 -8.43
N GLY A 51 -1.56 25.80 -7.14
CA GLY A 51 -1.51 27.20 -6.70
C GLY A 51 -0.19 27.93 -7.00
N ASN A 52 0.85 27.22 -7.46
CA ASN A 52 2.17 27.81 -7.64
C ASN A 52 2.88 27.49 -8.96
N LYS A 53 2.12 27.38 -10.05
CA LYS A 53 2.68 27.14 -11.39
C LYS A 53 3.61 28.28 -11.84
N LYS A 54 3.23 29.54 -11.57
CA LYS A 54 3.98 30.73 -11.98
C LYS A 54 5.33 30.88 -11.25
N SER A 55 5.43 30.55 -9.95
CA SER A 55 6.74 30.61 -9.29
C SER A 55 7.63 29.45 -9.71
N LYS A 56 7.07 28.26 -9.97
CA LYS A 56 7.84 27.12 -10.48
C LYS A 56 8.47 27.45 -11.83
N GLU A 57 7.70 28.06 -12.73
CA GLU A 57 8.20 28.47 -14.05
C GLU A 57 9.33 29.51 -13.94
N LYS A 58 9.20 30.49 -13.05
CA LYS A 58 10.27 31.47 -12.80
C LYS A 58 11.55 30.81 -12.28
N LYS A 59 11.44 29.93 -11.28
CA LYS A 59 12.57 29.20 -10.71
C LYS A 59 13.26 28.31 -11.74
N LEU A 60 12.50 27.68 -12.64
CA LEU A 60 13.05 26.86 -13.71
C LEU A 60 13.84 27.69 -14.73
N LYS A 61 13.36 28.89 -15.09
CA LYS A 61 14.08 29.81 -15.98
C LYS A 61 15.37 30.34 -15.35
N GLU A 62 15.34 30.66 -14.06
CA GLU A 62 16.52 31.09 -13.31
C GLU A 62 17.60 30.00 -13.27
N ILE A 63 17.22 28.74 -13.02
CA ILE A 63 18.16 27.61 -13.07
C ILE A 63 18.73 27.43 -14.48
N ASP A 64 17.90 27.55 -15.52
CA ASP A 64 18.33 27.42 -16.92
C ASP A 64 19.32 28.51 -17.35
N GLU A 65 19.20 29.72 -16.80
CA GLU A 65 20.14 30.83 -17.03
C GLU A 65 21.49 30.58 -16.35
N VAL A 66 21.48 30.17 -15.08
CA VAL A 66 22.71 29.83 -14.33
C VAL A 66 23.46 28.67 -14.99
N VAL A 67 22.75 27.62 -15.42
CA VAL A 67 23.38 26.47 -16.09
C VAL A 67 24.03 26.88 -17.42
N LYS A 68 23.49 27.85 -18.15
CA LYS A 68 24.10 28.34 -19.39
C LYS A 68 25.35 29.16 -19.11
N GLU A 69 25.32 30.04 -18.11
CA GLU A 69 26.49 30.82 -17.70
C GLU A 69 27.65 29.90 -17.25
N ASP A 70 27.35 28.82 -16.53
CA ASP A 70 28.36 27.85 -16.08
C ASP A 70 28.95 26.98 -17.22
N LEU A 71 28.27 26.91 -18.37
CA LEU A 71 28.70 26.11 -19.53
C LEU A 71 29.42 26.94 -20.60
N GLU A 72 29.42 28.27 -20.49
CA GLU A 72 30.21 29.20 -21.34
C GLU A 72 31.66 29.35 -20.84
#